data_AF-A0A433QC21-F1
#
_entry.id   AF-A0A433QC21-F1
#
_cell.length_a   1.000
_cell.length_b   1.000
_cell.length_c   1.000
_cell.angle_alpha   90.00
_cell.angle_beta   90.00
_cell.angle_gamma   90.00
#
_symmetry.space_group_name_H-M   'P 1'
#
loop_
_entity.id
_entity.type
_entity.pdbx_description
1 polymer ?
#
loop_
_entity_poly.entity_id
_entity_poly.type
_entity_poly.pdbx_seq_one_letter_code
_entity_poly.pdbx_strand_id
1 'polypeptide(L)'
;NINSEREDNEDGDHVEDAVIDPLSHPNKGDGDEIVDILNNMAEYSEAAKEICVVHTKHHPSDEVIDLRSKSPFLMQLPMPLVTSYLSEIDKTTEALIPENIHDFLTTFFSQDLTGLEWQNKIDDLQAPDKNDMIMVGVIRILQRTLPQFIKAFALGAFNPLVKITAIEKPHLNAFVHPCLEAALWHIAQVHYEFGEIPIIKETINNRRRIPSGMAVFGGQSFRLRLHLYYLDYCGKFRLNEVDNANIPRDFSEMPDFVWYYECVLKWAVRINALFRAMELNSH
;
A
#
# COMPACT_ATOMS: atom_id res chain seq x y z
N ASN A 1 -16.06 70.77 -42.59
CA ASN A 1 -14.74 71.12 -43.13
C ASN A 1 -13.97 69.86 -43.40
N ILE A 2 -13.59 69.73 -44.65
CA ILE A 2 -12.71 68.70 -45.22
C ILE A 2 -11.32 68.89 -44.59
N ASN A 3 -10.64 67.81 -44.19
CA ASN A 3 -9.28 67.53 -44.64
C ASN A 3 -8.75 66.18 -44.15
N SER A 4 -8.25 65.46 -45.14
CA SER A 4 -7.46 64.23 -45.13
C SER A 4 -5.97 64.55 -45.00
N GLU A 5 -5.22 63.76 -44.23
CA GLU A 5 -3.76 63.53 -44.33
C GLU A 5 -3.55 62.06 -43.90
N ARG A 6 -3.24 61.10 -44.80
CA ARG A 6 -1.91 60.61 -45.23
C ARG A 6 -0.93 60.37 -44.08
N GLU A 7 -0.72 59.10 -43.74
CA GLU A 7 0.52 58.31 -44.01
C GLU A 7 1.57 58.53 -42.91
N ASP A 8 1.83 57.52 -42.08
CA ASP A 8 3.11 56.79 -42.06
C ASP A 8 3.27 55.91 -40.82
N ASN A 9 4.04 54.85 -41.03
CA ASN A 9 4.33 53.72 -40.16
C ASN A 9 4.86 54.12 -38.77
N GLU A 10 4.29 53.53 -37.71
CA GLU A 10 5.00 53.34 -36.45
C GLU A 10 5.14 51.83 -36.18
N ASP A 11 6.39 51.37 -36.31
CA ASP A 11 6.90 50.18 -35.65
C ASP A 11 6.71 50.34 -34.13
N GLY A 12 5.78 49.57 -33.58
CA GLY A 12 5.65 49.35 -32.14
C GLY A 12 5.93 47.89 -31.85
N ASP A 13 7.10 47.63 -31.25
CA ASP A 13 7.51 46.34 -30.67
C ASP A 13 6.36 45.72 -29.85
N HIS A 14 5.70 44.72 -30.44
CA HIS A 14 4.95 43.74 -29.66
C HIS A 14 5.85 42.54 -29.45
N VAL A 15 6.45 42.49 -28.27
CA VAL A 15 7.00 41.25 -27.69
C VAL A 15 5.80 40.32 -27.50
N GLU A 16 5.56 39.44 -28.47
CA GLU A 16 4.73 38.26 -28.26
C GLU A 16 5.50 37.35 -27.29
N ASP A 17 5.06 37.34 -26.03
CA ASP A 17 5.38 36.28 -25.10
C ASP A 17 4.95 34.96 -25.73
N ALA A 18 5.92 34.21 -26.26
CA ALA A 18 5.71 32.86 -26.73
C ALA A 18 5.16 32.02 -25.57
N VAL A 19 3.86 31.75 -25.61
CA VAL A 19 3.22 30.73 -24.78
C VAL A 19 3.87 29.41 -25.19
N ILE A 20 4.84 28.96 -24.40
CA ILE A 20 5.39 27.61 -24.49
C ILE A 20 4.24 26.68 -24.13
N ASP A 21 3.65 26.06 -25.16
CA ASP A 21 2.70 24.97 -25.00
C ASP A 21 3.42 23.80 -24.29
N PRO A 22 3.05 23.43 -23.05
CA PRO A 22 3.70 22.33 -22.33
C PRO A 22 3.43 20.96 -22.97
N LEU A 23 2.65 20.89 -24.05
CA LEU A 23 2.23 19.66 -24.72
C LEU A 23 3.14 19.21 -25.88
N SER A 24 4.36 19.75 -26.01
CA SER A 24 5.36 19.13 -26.87
C SER A 24 5.95 17.87 -26.20
N HIS A 25 5.20 16.77 -26.26
CA HIS A 25 5.76 15.44 -26.04
C HIS A 25 6.75 15.13 -27.18
N PRO A 26 8.06 14.92 -26.90
CA PRO A 26 8.96 14.43 -27.91
C PRO A 26 8.57 12.99 -28.25
N ASN A 27 8.36 12.73 -29.53
CA ASN A 27 8.01 11.42 -30.05
C ASN A 27 9.23 10.49 -29.98
N LYS A 28 9.07 9.38 -29.24
CA LYS A 28 9.66 8.02 -29.38
C LYS A 28 10.95 7.86 -30.20
N GLY A 29 12.00 7.38 -29.52
CA GLY A 29 13.18 6.73 -30.09
C GLY A 29 13.70 5.65 -29.13
N ASP A 30 14.18 4.54 -29.69
CA ASP A 30 14.63 3.31 -29.00
C ASP A 30 15.46 3.55 -27.72
N GLY A 31 15.06 2.85 -26.65
CA GLY A 31 15.77 2.79 -25.37
C GLY A 31 15.23 3.73 -24.30
N ASP A 32 13.92 3.71 -24.03
CA ASP A 32 13.35 4.53 -22.95
C ASP A 32 13.93 4.11 -21.59
N GLU A 33 14.85 4.94 -21.09
CA GLU A 33 15.29 4.91 -19.71
C GLU A 33 14.07 5.11 -18.80
N ILE A 34 13.74 4.08 -18.00
CA ILE A 34 12.62 4.19 -17.06
C ILE A 34 13.03 5.14 -15.94
N VAL A 35 12.40 6.31 -15.96
CA VAL A 35 12.54 7.31 -14.93
C VAL A 35 11.43 7.19 -13.88
N ASP A 36 11.71 7.59 -12.64
CA ASP A 36 10.68 7.80 -11.64
C ASP A 36 9.80 9.02 -11.97
N ILE A 37 8.85 9.31 -11.10
CA ILE A 37 7.91 10.43 -11.24
C ILE A 37 8.59 11.81 -11.18
N LEU A 38 9.89 11.85 -10.84
CA LEU A 38 10.74 13.04 -10.81
C LEU A 38 11.70 13.13 -12.01
N ASN A 39 11.54 12.25 -13.01
CA ASN A 39 12.48 12.09 -14.12
C ASN A 39 13.91 11.69 -13.68
N ASN A 40 14.07 11.11 -12.47
CA ASN A 40 15.35 10.54 -12.05
C ASN A 40 15.47 9.11 -12.58
N MET A 41 16.70 8.69 -12.86
CA MET A 41 17.00 7.29 -13.12
C MET A 41 16.67 6.46 -11.88
N ALA A 42 15.65 5.61 -12.00
CA ALA A 42 15.24 4.75 -10.92
C ALA A 42 15.70 3.31 -11.19
N GLU A 43 16.35 2.73 -10.18
CA GLU A 43 16.78 1.33 -10.23
C GLU A 43 15.57 0.41 -10.00
N TYR A 44 14.92 0.06 -11.09
CA TYR A 44 13.93 -1.02 -11.13
C TYR A 44 14.57 -2.32 -11.62
N SER A 45 14.05 -3.44 -11.14
CA SER A 45 14.42 -4.76 -11.67
C SER A 45 14.08 -4.89 -13.15
N GLU A 46 14.81 -5.75 -13.85
CA GLU A 46 14.56 -5.98 -15.28
C GLU A 46 13.14 -6.49 -15.53
N ALA A 47 12.64 -7.37 -14.65
CA ALA A 47 11.28 -7.86 -14.71
C ALA A 47 10.25 -6.74 -14.58
N ALA A 48 10.44 -5.81 -13.63
CA ALA A 48 9.60 -4.63 -13.48
C ALA A 48 9.57 -3.76 -14.75
N LYS A 49 10.73 -3.54 -15.38
CA LYS A 49 10.85 -2.74 -16.59
C LYS A 49 10.14 -3.40 -17.77
N GLU A 50 10.37 -4.69 -17.98
CA GLU A 50 9.75 -5.47 -19.06
C GLU A 50 8.22 -5.47 -18.94
N ILE A 51 7.68 -5.63 -17.71
CA ILE A 51 6.25 -5.54 -17.44
C ILE A 51 5.69 -4.18 -17.86
N CYS A 52 6.36 -3.08 -17.50
CA CYS A 52 5.93 -1.73 -17.87
C CYS A 52 5.94 -1.52 -19.40
N VAL A 53 6.94 -2.03 -20.10
CA VAL A 53 7.05 -1.98 -21.57
C VAL A 53 5.89 -2.76 -22.22
N VAL A 54 5.64 -3.99 -21.78
CA VAL A 54 4.55 -4.82 -22.29
C VAL A 54 3.19 -4.15 -22.04
N HIS A 55 2.96 -3.61 -20.85
CA HIS A 55 1.72 -2.92 -20.53
C HIS A 55 1.52 -1.69 -21.41
N THR A 56 2.54 -0.83 -21.54
CA THR A 56 2.46 0.40 -22.33
C THR A 56 2.16 0.13 -23.80
N LYS A 57 2.65 -1.00 -24.33
CA LYS A 57 2.38 -1.43 -25.71
C LYS A 57 0.92 -1.87 -25.93
N HIS A 58 0.32 -2.58 -24.99
CA HIS A 58 -1.02 -3.18 -25.16
C HIS A 58 -2.15 -2.33 -24.57
N HIS A 59 -1.84 -1.51 -23.56
CA HIS A 59 -2.77 -0.66 -22.81
C HIS A 59 -2.19 0.75 -22.67
N PRO A 60 -2.01 1.49 -23.78
CA PRO A 60 -1.33 2.78 -23.77
C PRO A 60 -2.09 3.84 -22.95
N SER A 61 -3.43 3.80 -22.96
CA SER A 61 -4.33 4.71 -22.24
C SER A 61 -4.45 4.44 -20.74
N ASP A 62 -3.97 3.30 -20.26
CA ASP A 62 -4.20 2.88 -18.87
C ASP A 62 -3.05 3.38 -18.00
N GLU A 63 -3.34 4.22 -17.02
CA GLU A 63 -2.35 4.82 -16.11
C GLU A 63 -1.87 3.86 -15.01
N VAL A 64 -2.66 2.81 -14.71
CA VAL A 64 -2.40 1.86 -13.62
C VAL A 64 -2.27 0.44 -14.17
N ILE A 65 -1.13 -0.18 -13.91
CA ILE A 65 -0.86 -1.60 -14.12
C ILE A 65 -1.35 -2.38 -12.89
N ASP A 66 -2.37 -3.22 -13.05
CA ASP A 66 -2.82 -4.10 -11.97
C ASP A 66 -1.94 -5.35 -11.91
N LEU A 67 -1.04 -5.43 -10.93
CA LEU A 67 -0.10 -6.54 -10.72
C LEU A 67 -0.50 -7.41 -9.52
N ARG A 68 -1.71 -7.25 -9.00
CA ARG A 68 -2.24 -8.12 -7.95
C ARG A 68 -2.31 -9.57 -8.44
N SER A 69 -2.20 -10.49 -7.49
CA SER A 69 -2.35 -11.92 -7.77
C SER A 69 -3.67 -12.18 -8.52
N LYS A 70 -3.59 -12.88 -9.65
CA LYS A 70 -4.72 -13.21 -10.55
C LYS A 70 -5.35 -12.00 -11.27
N SER A 71 -4.70 -10.85 -11.35
CA SER A 71 -5.18 -9.78 -12.22
C SER A 71 -5.22 -10.27 -13.69
N PRO A 72 -6.18 -9.82 -14.51
CA PRO A 72 -6.26 -10.24 -15.91
C PRO A 72 -4.97 -9.94 -16.68
N PHE A 73 -4.32 -8.80 -16.39
CA PHE A 73 -3.08 -8.41 -17.04
C PHE A 73 -1.91 -9.33 -16.62
N LEU A 74 -1.72 -9.54 -15.31
CA LEU A 74 -0.63 -10.40 -14.82
C LEU A 74 -0.77 -11.84 -15.34
N MET A 75 -2.00 -12.35 -15.46
CA MET A 75 -2.28 -13.70 -15.99
C MET A 75 -2.01 -13.84 -17.50
N GLN A 76 -1.87 -12.75 -18.25
CA GLN A 76 -1.57 -12.77 -19.69
C GLN A 76 -0.06 -12.69 -19.97
N LEU A 77 0.75 -12.34 -18.97
CA LEU A 77 2.20 -12.20 -19.13
C LEU A 77 2.89 -13.57 -19.23
N PRO A 78 4.07 -13.63 -19.88
CA PRO A 78 4.88 -14.85 -19.90
C PRO A 78 5.21 -15.35 -18.49
N MET A 79 5.00 -16.64 -18.24
CA MET A 79 5.20 -17.24 -16.91
C MET A 79 6.60 -17.01 -16.31
N PRO A 80 7.72 -17.06 -17.09
CA PRO A 80 9.04 -16.74 -16.54
C PRO A 80 9.14 -15.30 -16.01
N LEU A 81 8.54 -14.34 -16.71
CA LEU A 81 8.53 -12.93 -16.31
C LEU A 81 7.72 -12.74 -15.02
N VAL A 82 6.53 -13.35 -14.95
CA VAL A 82 5.68 -13.32 -13.75
C VAL A 82 6.39 -13.96 -12.56
N THR A 83 7.04 -15.11 -12.75
CA THR A 83 7.75 -15.81 -11.68
C THR A 83 8.94 -14.99 -11.16
N SER A 84 9.71 -14.37 -12.06
CA SER A 84 10.81 -13.49 -11.66
C SER A 84 10.30 -12.29 -10.86
N TYR A 85 9.27 -11.61 -11.37
CA TYR A 85 8.71 -10.44 -10.72
C TYR A 85 8.14 -10.76 -9.34
N LEU A 86 7.29 -11.80 -9.23
CA LEU A 86 6.70 -12.19 -7.96
C LEU A 86 7.75 -12.65 -6.95
N SER A 87 8.78 -13.39 -7.39
CA SER A 87 9.87 -13.80 -6.50
C SER A 87 10.66 -12.61 -5.93
N GLU A 88 10.82 -11.54 -6.69
CA GLU A 88 11.45 -10.30 -6.20
C GLU A 88 10.56 -9.62 -5.17
N ILE A 89 9.26 -9.47 -5.46
CA ILE A 89 8.29 -8.88 -4.54
C ILE A 89 8.24 -9.68 -3.23
N ASP A 90 8.07 -11.01 -3.31
CA ASP A 90 8.02 -11.90 -2.15
C ASP A 90 9.29 -11.76 -1.31
N LYS A 91 10.47 -11.80 -1.93
CA LYS A 91 11.73 -11.63 -1.21
C LYS A 91 11.82 -10.29 -0.47
N THR A 92 11.38 -9.20 -1.11
CA THR A 92 11.40 -7.88 -0.46
C THR A 92 10.36 -7.77 0.66
N THR A 93 9.20 -8.41 0.49
CA THR A 93 8.11 -8.39 1.47
C THR A 93 8.42 -9.25 2.69
N GLU A 94 8.94 -10.47 2.51
CA GLU A 94 9.32 -11.35 3.62
C GLU A 94 10.45 -10.74 4.47
N ALA A 95 11.35 -9.99 3.85
CA ALA A 95 12.41 -9.28 4.57
C ALA A 95 11.92 -8.12 5.45
N LEU A 96 10.63 -7.72 5.37
CA LEU A 96 10.08 -6.62 6.17
C LEU A 96 9.84 -7.01 7.64
N ILE A 97 9.70 -8.29 7.94
CA ILE A 97 9.48 -8.79 9.30
C ILE A 97 10.77 -9.42 9.81
N PRO A 98 11.41 -8.82 10.82
CA PRO A 98 12.55 -9.43 11.49
C PRO A 98 12.19 -10.78 12.13
N GLU A 99 13.12 -11.74 12.12
CA GLU A 99 12.92 -13.09 12.69
C GLU A 99 12.47 -13.04 14.16
N ASN A 100 12.99 -12.11 14.96
CA ASN A 100 12.59 -11.97 16.37
C ASN A 100 11.12 -11.57 16.55
N ILE A 101 10.52 -10.88 15.57
CA ILE A 101 9.09 -10.54 15.56
C ILE A 101 8.27 -11.80 15.23
N HIS A 102 8.67 -12.55 14.19
CA HIS A 102 8.02 -13.81 13.83
C HIS A 102 8.04 -14.82 14.99
N ASP A 103 9.21 -15.02 15.60
CA ASP A 103 9.40 -15.93 16.73
C ASP A 103 8.56 -15.53 17.94
N PHE A 104 8.50 -14.22 18.22
CA PHE A 104 7.66 -13.68 19.27
C PHE A 104 6.18 -13.96 19.01
N LEU A 105 5.66 -13.63 17.81
CA LEU A 105 4.26 -13.85 17.47
C LEU A 105 3.91 -15.33 17.52
N THR A 106 4.77 -16.19 16.96
CA THR A 106 4.60 -17.64 16.97
C THR A 106 4.52 -18.18 18.39
N THR A 107 5.47 -17.81 19.24
CA THR A 107 5.49 -18.23 20.66
C THR A 107 4.29 -17.68 21.43
N PHE A 108 3.91 -16.43 21.16
CA PHE A 108 2.79 -15.78 21.81
C PHE A 108 1.48 -16.51 21.48
N PHE A 109 1.19 -16.73 20.20
CA PHE A 109 -0.07 -17.32 19.73
C PHE A 109 -0.15 -18.84 19.78
N SER A 110 0.95 -19.56 20.03
CA SER A 110 0.94 -21.01 20.23
C SER A 110 0.45 -21.45 21.61
N GLN A 111 0.19 -20.52 22.53
CA GLN A 111 -0.25 -20.83 23.89
C GLN A 111 -1.72 -21.28 23.91
N ASP A 112 -2.01 -22.36 24.62
CA ASP A 112 -3.38 -22.83 24.88
C ASP A 112 -3.90 -22.13 26.14
N LEU A 113 -4.64 -21.04 25.95
CA LEU A 113 -5.18 -20.19 27.01
C LEU A 113 -6.69 -19.97 26.82
N THR A 114 -7.39 -19.85 27.94
CA THR A 114 -8.80 -19.42 27.98
C THR A 114 -8.94 -17.91 27.74
N GLY A 115 -10.15 -17.43 27.49
CA GLY A 115 -10.39 -16.00 27.23
C GLY A 115 -9.95 -15.07 28.36
N LEU A 116 -10.09 -15.47 29.63
CA LEU A 116 -9.63 -14.66 30.77
C LEU A 116 -8.11 -14.66 30.88
N GLU A 117 -7.47 -15.81 30.66
CA GLU A 117 -6.01 -15.92 30.66
C GLU A 117 -5.40 -15.09 29.52
N TRP A 118 -6.02 -15.09 28.34
CA TRP A 118 -5.64 -14.22 27.24
C TRP A 118 -5.73 -12.74 27.61
N GLN A 119 -6.82 -12.31 28.24
CA GLN A 119 -6.96 -10.91 28.66
C GLN A 119 -5.84 -10.49 29.62
N ASN A 120 -5.58 -11.30 30.65
CA ASN A 120 -4.49 -11.04 31.60
C ASN A 120 -3.13 -11.00 30.88
N LYS A 121 -2.88 -11.96 29.98
CA LYS A 121 -1.64 -12.04 29.20
C LYS A 121 -1.40 -10.80 28.34
N ILE A 122 -2.47 -10.24 27.77
CA ILE A 122 -2.41 -9.02 26.95
C ILE A 122 -2.16 -7.79 27.83
N ASP A 123 -2.85 -7.69 28.97
CA ASP A 123 -2.71 -6.56 29.89
C ASP A 123 -1.28 -6.48 30.46
N ASP A 124 -0.65 -7.64 30.73
CA ASP A 124 0.71 -7.75 31.24
C ASP A 124 1.80 -7.66 30.14
N LEU A 125 1.40 -7.54 28.86
CA LEU A 125 2.34 -7.61 27.74
C LEU A 125 3.34 -6.44 27.75
N GLN A 126 4.63 -6.74 27.63
CA GLN A 126 5.70 -5.75 27.61
C GLN A 126 6.74 -6.11 26.54
N ALA A 127 7.34 -5.10 25.92
CA ALA A 127 8.40 -5.30 24.95
C ALA A 127 9.67 -5.84 25.65
N PRO A 128 10.26 -6.96 25.19
CA PRO A 128 11.49 -7.50 25.76
C PRO A 128 12.66 -6.53 25.66
N ASP A 129 12.80 -5.87 24.51
CA ASP A 129 13.74 -4.77 24.29
C ASP A 129 12.95 -3.49 23.98
N LYS A 130 13.24 -2.43 24.73
CA LYS A 130 12.60 -1.12 24.56
C LYS A 130 13.23 -0.29 23.44
N ASN A 131 14.41 -0.70 22.95
CA ASN A 131 15.08 -0.06 21.83
C ASN A 131 14.65 -0.63 20.47
N ASP A 132 14.09 -1.84 20.45
CA ASP A 132 13.44 -2.40 19.26
C ASP A 132 12.07 -1.74 19.06
N MET A 133 12.08 -0.64 18.30
CA MET A 133 10.89 0.17 18.04
C MET A 133 9.79 -0.59 17.30
N ILE A 134 10.15 -1.59 16.47
CA ILE A 134 9.17 -2.43 15.78
C ILE A 134 8.50 -3.34 16.81
N MET A 135 9.27 -4.03 17.64
CA MET A 135 8.72 -4.87 18.72
C MET A 135 7.84 -4.07 19.68
N VAL A 136 8.29 -2.87 20.10
CA VAL A 136 7.46 -1.96 20.91
C VAL A 136 6.15 -1.62 20.21
N GLY A 137 6.19 -1.37 18.90
CA GLY A 137 5.00 -1.18 18.07
C GLY A 137 4.08 -2.40 18.06
N VAL A 138 4.63 -3.60 17.84
CA VAL A 138 3.90 -4.88 17.87
C VAL A 138 3.16 -5.05 19.20
N ILE A 139 3.83 -4.87 20.33
CA ILE A 139 3.20 -4.97 21.66
C ILE A 139 2.01 -4.01 21.79
N ARG A 140 2.19 -2.74 21.38
CA ARG A 140 1.11 -1.74 21.44
C ARG A 140 -0.07 -2.09 20.54
N ILE A 141 0.20 -2.61 19.34
CA ILE A 141 -0.83 -3.07 18.40
C ILE A 141 -1.61 -4.23 19.01
N LEU A 142 -0.93 -5.24 19.56
CA LEU A 142 -1.57 -6.39 20.20
C LEU A 142 -2.44 -5.96 21.38
N GLN A 143 -1.90 -5.13 22.28
CA GLN A 143 -2.64 -4.58 23.43
C GLN A 143 -3.91 -3.83 23.03
N ARG A 144 -3.86 -3.09 21.92
CA ARG A 144 -4.99 -2.29 21.45
C ARG A 144 -6.05 -3.09 20.71
N THR A 145 -5.65 -4.14 20.00
CA THR A 145 -6.52 -4.76 18.98
C THR A 145 -6.96 -6.17 19.33
N LEU A 146 -6.08 -6.98 19.92
CA LEU A 146 -6.39 -8.38 20.24
C LEU A 146 -7.54 -8.55 21.24
N PRO A 147 -7.73 -7.70 22.28
CA PRO A 147 -8.84 -7.87 23.23
C PRO A 147 -10.23 -7.92 22.58
N GLN A 148 -10.43 -7.22 21.47
CA GLN A 148 -11.70 -7.22 20.76
C GLN A 148 -12.01 -8.58 20.14
N PHE A 149 -10.99 -9.26 19.61
CA PHE A 149 -11.11 -10.63 19.12
C PHE A 149 -11.38 -11.62 20.25
N ILE A 150 -10.63 -11.53 21.35
CA ILE A 150 -10.83 -12.41 22.52
C ILE A 150 -12.26 -12.29 23.06
N LYS A 151 -12.79 -11.07 23.16
CA LYS A 151 -14.19 -10.83 23.55
C LYS A 151 -15.17 -11.47 22.58
N ALA A 152 -14.94 -11.35 21.27
CA ALA A 152 -15.79 -11.97 20.26
C ALA A 152 -15.76 -13.50 20.33
N PHE A 153 -14.59 -14.10 20.54
CA PHE A 153 -14.42 -15.54 20.64
C PHE A 153 -15.12 -16.12 21.87
N ALA A 154 -15.06 -15.40 22.99
CA ALA A 154 -15.75 -15.77 24.23
C ALA A 154 -17.29 -15.84 24.09
N LEU A 155 -17.88 -15.26 23.05
CA LEU A 155 -19.31 -15.35 22.76
C LEU A 155 -19.75 -16.69 22.15
N GLY A 156 -18.81 -17.57 21.79
CA GLY A 156 -19.11 -18.91 21.26
C GLY A 156 -20.05 -18.86 20.05
N ALA A 157 -21.26 -19.42 20.18
CA ALA A 157 -22.26 -19.44 19.11
C ALA A 157 -22.75 -18.04 18.65
N PHE A 158 -22.53 -17.01 19.48
CA PHE A 158 -22.85 -15.62 19.16
C PHE A 158 -21.64 -14.83 18.63
N ASN A 159 -20.50 -15.50 18.40
CA ASN A 159 -19.33 -14.88 17.84
C ASN A 159 -19.63 -14.32 16.43
N PRO A 160 -19.51 -12.99 16.23
CA PRO A 160 -19.83 -12.36 14.96
C PRO A 160 -18.94 -12.81 13.79
N LEU A 161 -17.74 -13.34 14.08
CA LEU A 161 -16.77 -13.79 13.08
C LEU A 161 -17.08 -15.19 12.51
N VAL A 162 -17.94 -15.98 13.17
CA VAL A 162 -18.31 -17.33 12.71
C VAL A 162 -19.41 -17.29 11.65
N LYS A 163 -20.33 -16.33 11.71
CA LYS A 163 -21.45 -16.20 10.77
C LYS A 163 -21.12 -15.27 9.60
N ILE A 164 -20.29 -15.78 8.69
CA ILE A 164 -19.75 -15.06 7.51
C ILE A 164 -20.84 -14.40 6.65
N THR A 165 -22.03 -14.99 6.56
CA THR A 165 -23.15 -14.44 5.76
C THR A 165 -23.73 -13.13 6.30
N ALA A 166 -23.40 -12.77 7.55
CA ALA A 166 -23.81 -11.51 8.20
C ALA A 166 -22.64 -10.52 8.36
N ILE A 167 -21.45 -10.83 7.84
CA ILE A 167 -20.26 -9.98 7.96
C ILE A 167 -20.38 -8.82 6.97
N GLU A 168 -21.00 -7.74 7.44
CA GLU A 168 -21.11 -6.44 6.77
C GLU A 168 -20.01 -5.45 7.22
N LYS A 169 -20.02 -4.23 6.64
CA LYS A 169 -19.20 -3.06 7.03
C LYS A 169 -18.95 -2.90 8.55
N PRO A 170 -19.93 -3.12 9.46
CA PRO A 170 -19.70 -3.01 10.91
C PRO A 170 -18.61 -3.93 11.46
N HIS A 171 -18.38 -5.10 10.86
CA HIS A 171 -17.34 -6.04 11.30
C HIS A 171 -15.95 -5.57 10.90
N LEU A 172 -15.81 -4.97 9.71
CA LEU A 172 -14.55 -4.34 9.30
C LEU A 172 -14.18 -3.19 10.25
N ASN A 173 -15.18 -2.40 10.65
CA ASN A 173 -15.02 -1.30 11.62
C ASN A 173 -14.59 -1.78 13.00
N ALA A 174 -14.99 -2.98 13.41
CA ALA A 174 -14.68 -3.52 14.73
C ALA A 174 -13.35 -4.30 14.79
N PHE A 175 -12.97 -4.99 13.71
CA PHE A 175 -11.86 -5.97 13.74
C PHE A 175 -10.71 -5.65 12.80
N VAL A 176 -10.93 -4.96 11.68
CA VAL A 176 -9.90 -4.70 10.67
C VAL A 176 -9.36 -3.29 10.77
N HIS A 177 -10.23 -2.28 10.71
CA HIS A 177 -9.80 -0.87 10.73
C HIS A 177 -8.98 -0.51 11.98
N PRO A 178 -9.33 -0.97 13.20
CA PRO A 178 -8.49 -0.74 14.38
C PRO A 178 -7.09 -1.34 14.27
N CYS A 179 -6.93 -2.48 13.59
CA CYS A 179 -5.61 -3.08 13.34
C CYS A 179 -4.79 -2.24 12.37
N LEU A 180 -5.39 -1.79 11.27
CA LEU A 180 -4.72 -0.93 10.28
C LEU A 180 -4.33 0.41 10.90
N GLU A 181 -5.25 1.04 11.64
CA GLU A 181 -5.01 2.30 12.35
C GLU A 181 -3.87 2.16 13.36
N ALA A 182 -3.93 1.13 14.22
CA ALA A 182 -2.91 0.91 15.25
C ALA A 182 -1.53 0.65 14.61
N ALA A 183 -1.47 -0.15 13.54
CA ALA A 183 -0.21 -0.44 12.87
C ALA A 183 0.39 0.79 12.20
N LEU A 184 -0.41 1.56 11.47
CA LEU A 184 0.04 2.81 10.87
C LEU A 184 0.51 3.82 11.91
N TRP A 185 -0.22 3.97 13.01
CA TRP A 185 0.15 4.90 14.06
C TRP A 185 1.43 4.48 14.79
N HIS A 186 1.53 3.22 15.19
CA HIS A 186 2.63 2.75 16.02
C HIS A 186 3.91 2.39 15.24
N ILE A 187 3.81 2.08 13.95
CA ILE A 187 4.97 1.73 13.11
C ILE A 187 5.35 2.88 12.18
N ALA A 188 4.39 3.48 11.47
CA ALA A 188 4.65 4.48 10.44
C ALA A 188 4.41 5.93 10.90
N GLN A 189 3.73 6.16 12.02
CA GLN A 189 3.29 7.48 12.49
C GLN A 189 2.41 8.22 11.46
N VAL A 190 1.61 7.48 10.71
CA VAL A 190 0.70 8.01 9.67
C VAL A 190 -0.75 7.87 10.13
N HIS A 191 -1.58 8.85 9.75
CA HIS A 191 -3.01 8.79 10.01
C HIS A 191 -3.70 7.83 9.03
N TYR A 192 -4.52 6.93 9.56
CA TYR A 192 -5.34 6.05 8.75
C TYR A 192 -6.63 6.74 8.32
N GLU A 193 -6.81 6.93 7.01
CA GLU A 193 -8.08 7.41 6.45
C GLU A 193 -8.93 6.25 5.94
N PHE A 194 -10.19 6.21 6.37
CA PHE A 194 -11.15 5.20 5.92
C PHE A 194 -11.75 5.60 4.56
N GLY A 195 -11.64 4.72 3.56
CA GLY A 195 -12.23 4.92 2.24
C GLY A 195 -12.21 3.66 1.37
N GLU A 196 -13.07 3.61 0.34
CA GLU A 196 -13.11 2.51 -0.63
C GLU A 196 -12.05 2.72 -1.74
N ILE A 197 -11.35 1.65 -2.16
CA ILE A 197 -10.33 1.65 -3.23
C ILE A 197 -10.74 2.36 -4.55
N PRO A 198 -12.01 2.36 -5.02
CA PRO A 198 -12.41 3.19 -6.16
C PRO A 198 -12.02 4.68 -6.03
N ILE A 199 -11.95 5.20 -4.79
CA ILE A 199 -11.48 6.57 -4.52
C ILE A 199 -10.03 6.75 -4.96
N ILE A 200 -9.17 5.72 -4.88
CA ILE A 200 -7.77 5.81 -5.32
C ILE A 200 -7.70 5.93 -6.84
N LYS A 201 -8.41 5.09 -7.60
CA LYS A 201 -8.45 5.19 -9.07
C LYS A 201 -9.04 6.52 -9.52
N GLU A 202 -10.13 6.96 -8.91
CA GLU A 202 -10.76 8.24 -9.21
C GLU A 202 -9.86 9.42 -8.80
N THR A 203 -9.17 9.34 -7.66
CA THR A 203 -8.25 10.37 -7.19
C THR A 203 -6.99 10.46 -8.06
N ILE A 204 -6.43 9.33 -8.51
CA ILE A 204 -5.30 9.29 -9.45
C ILE A 204 -5.74 9.84 -10.81
N ASN A 205 -6.87 9.38 -11.34
CA ASN A 205 -7.41 9.82 -12.63
C ASN A 205 -7.78 11.32 -12.63
N ASN A 206 -8.22 11.86 -11.48
CA ASN A 206 -8.61 13.27 -11.34
C ASN A 206 -7.47 14.18 -10.87
N ARG A 207 -6.38 13.67 -10.28
CA ARG A 207 -5.22 14.47 -9.86
C ARG A 207 -4.06 14.26 -10.82
N ARG A 208 -3.85 15.25 -11.70
CA ARG A 208 -2.74 15.30 -12.66
C ARG A 208 -1.32 15.26 -12.05
N ARG A 209 -1.17 15.46 -10.74
CA ARG A 209 0.13 15.41 -10.04
C ARG A 209 -0.04 14.79 -8.67
N ILE A 210 0.36 13.54 -8.54
CA ILE A 210 0.61 12.91 -7.25
C ILE A 210 2.03 13.31 -6.83
N PRO A 211 2.26 13.79 -5.59
CA PRO A 211 3.58 14.16 -5.10
C PRO A 211 4.62 13.07 -5.33
N SER A 212 5.86 13.48 -5.57
CA SER A 212 6.97 12.57 -5.80
C SER A 212 7.23 11.64 -4.62
N GLY A 213 7.47 10.36 -4.92
CA GLY A 213 7.68 9.32 -3.91
C GLY A 213 6.39 8.79 -3.28
N MET A 214 5.22 9.40 -3.53
CA MET A 214 3.98 8.97 -2.89
C MET A 214 3.54 7.59 -3.39
N ALA A 215 3.77 6.57 -2.57
CA ALA A 215 3.06 5.32 -2.70
C ALA A 215 1.70 5.45 -2.01
N VAL A 216 0.65 5.07 -2.72
CA VAL A 216 -0.69 4.99 -2.14
C VAL A 216 -0.88 3.58 -1.58
N PHE A 217 -1.16 3.50 -0.29
CA PHE A 217 -1.40 2.24 0.38
C PHE A 217 -2.90 2.06 0.61
N GLY A 218 -3.38 0.84 0.42
CA GLY A 218 -4.79 0.52 0.59
C GLY A 218 -4.99 -0.87 1.14
N GLY A 219 -6.14 -1.09 1.76
CA GLY A 219 -6.57 -2.41 2.20
C GLY A 219 -7.96 -2.71 1.67
N GLN A 220 -8.19 -3.95 1.26
CA GLN A 220 -9.52 -4.48 1.01
C GLN A 220 -9.73 -5.68 1.92
N SER A 221 -10.87 -5.72 2.60
CA SER A 221 -11.33 -6.97 3.20
C SER A 221 -12.53 -7.47 2.43
N PHE A 222 -12.49 -8.75 2.05
CA PHE A 222 -13.64 -9.45 1.51
C PHE A 222 -13.97 -10.63 2.41
N ARG A 223 -15.15 -10.59 3.04
CA ARG A 223 -15.56 -11.52 4.10
C ARG A 223 -14.54 -11.51 5.24
N LEU A 224 -13.75 -12.58 5.36
CA LEU A 224 -12.73 -12.77 6.39
C LEU A 224 -11.32 -12.79 5.83
N ARG A 225 -11.12 -12.31 4.60
CA ARG A 225 -9.78 -12.22 4.01
C ARG A 225 -9.40 -10.76 3.86
N LEU A 226 -8.32 -10.39 4.53
CA LEU A 226 -7.66 -9.11 4.40
C LEU A 226 -6.66 -9.19 3.25
N HIS A 227 -6.68 -8.20 2.38
CA HIS A 227 -5.70 -7.96 1.34
C HIS A 227 -5.14 -6.56 1.50
N LEU A 228 -3.83 -6.43 1.55
CA LEU A 228 -3.15 -5.15 1.68
C LEU A 228 -2.34 -4.88 0.42
N TYR A 229 -2.43 -3.65 -0.07
CA TYR A 229 -1.89 -3.24 -1.35
C TYR A 229 -1.01 -2.01 -1.19
N TYR A 230 -0.11 -1.83 -2.14
CA TYR A 230 0.61 -0.59 -2.34
C TYR A 230 0.67 -0.25 -3.84
N LEU A 231 0.66 1.04 -4.13
CA LEU A 231 0.82 1.59 -5.46
C LEU A 231 2.19 2.24 -5.55
N ASP A 232 3.05 1.82 -6.47
CA ASP A 232 4.31 2.51 -6.77
C ASP A 232 4.33 3.02 -8.23
N TYR A 233 5.41 3.68 -8.64
CA TYR A 233 5.51 4.30 -9.96
C TYR A 233 6.80 3.89 -10.68
N CYS A 234 6.70 3.32 -11.87
CA CYS A 234 7.82 2.87 -12.70
C CYS A 234 7.49 3.21 -14.17
N GLY A 235 7.51 4.50 -14.52
CA GLY A 235 6.96 5.04 -15.79
C GLY A 235 5.42 5.00 -15.89
N LYS A 236 4.77 4.02 -15.23
CA LYS A 236 3.33 3.95 -14.96
C LYS A 236 3.09 3.57 -13.50
N PHE A 237 1.90 3.86 -12.98
CA PHE A 237 1.53 3.40 -11.64
C PHE A 237 1.34 1.88 -11.63
N ARG A 238 1.84 1.18 -10.61
CA ARG A 238 1.67 -0.27 -10.49
C ARG A 238 1.02 -0.61 -9.16
N LEU A 239 -0.10 -1.32 -9.22
CA LEU A 239 -0.84 -1.77 -8.05
C LEU A 239 -0.36 -3.18 -7.69
N ASN A 240 0.29 -3.30 -6.54
CA ASN A 240 0.87 -4.53 -6.03
C ASN A 240 0.15 -4.98 -4.75
N GLU A 241 0.11 -6.29 -4.53
CA GLU A 241 -0.29 -6.87 -3.26
C GLU A 241 0.94 -6.93 -2.34
N VAL A 242 0.83 -6.38 -1.13
CA VAL A 242 1.85 -6.52 -0.09
C VAL A 242 1.73 -7.91 0.51
N ASP A 243 0.57 -8.22 1.09
CA ASP A 243 0.28 -9.52 1.67
C ASP A 243 -1.24 -9.69 1.83
N ASN A 244 -1.67 -10.89 2.19
CA ASN A 244 -3.05 -11.20 2.50
C ASN A 244 -3.13 -12.25 3.62
N ALA A 245 -4.14 -12.16 4.47
CA ALA A 245 -4.33 -13.09 5.57
C ALA A 245 -5.82 -13.34 5.83
N ASN A 246 -6.12 -14.50 6.40
CA ASN A 246 -7.44 -14.75 6.96
C ASN A 246 -7.55 -14.09 8.33
N ILE A 247 -8.73 -13.57 8.63
CA ILE A 247 -9.08 -13.06 9.96
C ILE A 247 -9.43 -14.27 10.83
N PRO A 248 -8.70 -14.53 11.93
CA PRO A 248 -9.00 -15.63 12.82
C PRO A 248 -10.40 -15.51 13.43
N ARG A 249 -11.10 -16.64 13.52
CA ARG A 249 -12.53 -16.68 13.82
C ARG A 249 -12.83 -17.10 15.24
N ASP A 250 -12.01 -17.96 15.84
CA ASP A 250 -12.21 -18.44 17.21
C ASP A 250 -10.87 -18.90 17.82
N PHE A 251 -10.94 -19.44 19.05
CA PHE A 251 -9.75 -19.87 19.77
C PHE A 251 -8.97 -20.99 19.06
N SER A 252 -9.59 -21.80 18.19
CA SER A 252 -8.89 -22.84 17.44
C SER A 252 -7.99 -22.26 16.34
N GLU A 253 -8.25 -21.03 15.93
CA GLU A 253 -7.49 -20.28 14.91
C GLU A 253 -6.51 -19.28 15.55
N MET A 254 -6.25 -19.37 16.87
CA MET A 254 -5.26 -18.49 17.52
C MET A 254 -3.89 -18.48 16.82
N PRO A 255 -3.33 -19.63 16.37
CA PRO A 255 -2.07 -19.63 15.63
C PRO A 255 -2.10 -18.82 14.33
N ASP A 256 -3.27 -18.65 13.71
CA ASP A 256 -3.42 -17.89 12.46
C ASP A 256 -3.24 -16.37 12.67
N PHE A 257 -3.30 -15.89 13.93
CA PHE A 257 -2.97 -14.50 14.23
C PHE A 257 -1.53 -14.12 13.89
N VAL A 258 -0.60 -15.08 13.84
CA VAL A 258 0.77 -14.84 13.38
C VAL A 258 0.73 -14.22 11.99
N TRP A 259 0.09 -14.90 11.04
CA TRP A 259 -0.03 -14.45 9.65
C TRP A 259 -0.87 -13.19 9.52
N TYR A 260 -1.94 -13.06 10.31
CA TYR A 260 -2.77 -11.86 10.31
C TYR A 260 -1.99 -10.61 10.73
N TYR A 261 -1.29 -10.67 11.86
CA TYR A 261 -0.52 -9.52 12.35
C TYR A 261 0.70 -9.27 11.48
N GLU A 262 1.40 -10.29 10.97
CA GLU A 262 2.50 -10.09 10.03
C GLU A 262 2.04 -9.40 8.75
N CYS A 263 0.91 -9.79 8.17
CA CYS A 263 0.33 -9.12 7.00
C CYS A 263 0.14 -7.60 7.28
N VAL A 264 -0.47 -7.26 8.42
CA VAL A 264 -0.68 -5.87 8.84
C VAL A 264 0.64 -5.13 9.11
N LEU A 265 1.62 -5.80 9.72
CA LEU A 265 2.93 -5.24 10.04
C LEU A 265 3.77 -5.01 8.79
N LYS A 266 3.85 -5.98 7.87
CA LYS A 266 4.54 -5.85 6.57
C LYS A 266 4.07 -4.59 5.85
N TRP A 267 2.75 -4.40 5.81
CA TRP A 267 2.15 -3.20 5.23
C TRP A 267 2.62 -1.92 5.92
N ALA A 268 2.52 -1.83 7.24
CA ALA A 268 2.91 -0.63 7.98
C ALA A 268 4.43 -0.35 7.95
N VAL A 269 5.28 -1.39 8.02
CA VAL A 269 6.74 -1.26 7.90
C VAL A 269 7.14 -0.76 6.52
N ARG A 270 6.50 -1.27 5.46
CA ARG A 270 6.73 -0.80 4.08
C ARG A 270 6.41 0.69 3.93
N ILE A 271 5.32 1.13 4.54
CA ILE A 271 4.91 2.54 4.57
C ILE A 271 5.97 3.39 5.28
N ASN A 272 6.38 2.97 6.47
CA ASN A 272 7.41 3.68 7.25
C ASN A 272 8.73 3.79 6.47
N ALA A 273 9.20 2.69 5.87
CA ALA A 273 10.44 2.67 5.08
C ALA A 273 10.40 3.68 3.92
N LEU A 274 9.25 3.78 3.25
CA LEU A 274 9.06 4.74 2.17
C LEU A 274 9.08 6.18 2.68
N PHE A 275 8.35 6.51 3.75
CA PHE A 275 8.35 7.87 4.31
C PHE A 275 9.75 8.28 4.77
N ARG A 276 10.51 7.37 5.40
CA ARG A 276 11.90 7.61 5.79
C ARG A 276 12.81 7.89 4.59
N ALA A 277 12.65 7.12 3.50
CA ALA A 277 13.41 7.36 2.28
C ALA A 277 13.10 8.74 1.66
N MET A 278 11.84 9.17 1.71
CA MET A 278 11.45 10.51 1.23
C MET A 278 12.01 11.65 2.09
N GLU A 279 12.01 11.49 3.43
CA GLU A 279 12.60 12.46 4.36
C GLU A 279 14.09 12.66 4.08
N LEU A 280 14.82 11.57 3.84
CA LEU A 280 16.26 11.60 3.55
C LEU A 280 16.60 12.29 2.22
N ASN A 281 15.74 12.15 1.21
CA ASN A 281 15.93 12.74 -0.11
C ASN A 281 15.48 14.22 -0.19
N SER A 282 14.89 14.75 0.89
CA SER A 282 14.41 16.13 0.98
C SER A 282 15.42 17.08 1.64
N HIS A 283 16.62 16.60 1.98
CA HIS A 283 17.72 17.31 2.61
C HIS A 283 19.00 17.19 1.78
#